data_AF-A0AAD5FU27-F1
#
_entry.id   AF-A0AAD5FU27-F1
#
_cell.length_a   1.000
_cell.length_b   1.000
_cell.length_c   1.000
_cell.angle_alpha   90.00
_cell.angle_beta   90.00
_cell.angle_gamma   90.00
#
_symmetry.space_group_name_H-M   'P 1'
#
loop_
_entity.id
_entity.type
_entity.pdbx_description
1 polymer ?
#
loop_
_entity_poly.entity_id
_entity_poly.type
_entity_poly.pdbx_seq_one_letter_code
_entity_poly.pdbx_strand_id
1 'polypeptide(L)'
;VGDKVLVLNRSGLWQEVAVVPTAHTFLMPEGMSFEEAAALPVNYITAYMMLFDFGHLRPNQSVLIHMAAGQCDCVYVREKKSEREQV
;
A
#
# COMPACT_ATOMS: atom_id res chain seq x y z
N VAL A 1 -11.66 19.41 9.06
CA VAL A 1 -10.69 20.48 8.64
C VAL A 1 -9.57 20.44 9.65
N GLY A 2 -8.34 20.20 9.20
CA GLY A 2 -7.20 19.87 10.08
C GLY A 2 -6.91 18.38 10.19
N ASP A 3 -7.69 17.53 9.51
CA ASP A 3 -7.49 16.09 9.46
C ASP A 3 -6.27 15.76 8.60
N LYS A 4 -5.47 14.79 9.06
CA LYS A 4 -4.35 14.26 8.26
C LYS A 4 -4.93 13.33 7.20
N VAL A 5 -4.61 13.61 5.94
CA VAL A 5 -5.15 12.88 4.80
C VAL A 5 -4.05 12.43 3.85
N LEU A 6 -4.29 11.30 3.20
CA LEU A 6 -3.56 10.77 2.07
C LEU A 6 -4.28 11.18 0.80
N VAL A 7 -3.53 11.57 -0.23
CA VAL A 7 -4.10 12.01 -1.49
C VAL A 7 -3.43 11.26 -2.63
N LEU A 8 -4.25 10.71 -3.52
CA LEU A 8 -3.78 10.09 -4.76
C LEU A 8 -4.35 10.85 -5.96
N ASN A 9 -3.50 11.58 -6.67
CA ASN A 9 -3.90 12.30 -7.86
C ASN A 9 -2.91 12.03 -9.00
N ARG A 10 -3.38 12.10 -10.25
CA ARG A 10 -2.53 11.82 -11.42
C ARG A 10 -1.39 12.82 -11.60
N SER A 11 -1.59 14.06 -11.14
CA SER A 11 -0.61 15.14 -11.24
C SER A 11 -0.95 16.27 -10.25
N GLY A 12 -0.05 17.25 -10.11
CA GLY A 12 -0.31 18.48 -9.36
C GLY A 12 -0.13 18.40 -7.84
N LEU A 13 0.61 17.41 -7.33
CA LEU A 13 0.84 17.24 -5.89
C LEU A 13 2.19 17.79 -5.39
N TRP A 14 3.10 18.21 -6.28
CA TRP A 14 4.38 18.84 -5.88
C TRP A 14 4.20 20.34 -5.62
N GLN A 15 3.33 20.66 -4.66
CA GLN A 15 2.97 22.02 -4.27
C GLN A 15 2.67 22.04 -2.77
N GLU A 16 2.81 23.20 -2.13
CA GLU A 16 2.51 23.37 -0.72
C GLU A 16 1.01 23.22 -0.40
N VAL A 17 0.15 23.56 -1.37
CA VAL A 17 -1.31 23.48 -1.28
C VAL A 17 -1.87 22.98 -2.60
N ALA A 18 -2.73 21.97 -2.56
CA ALA A 18 -3.43 21.41 -3.72
C ALA A 18 -4.92 21.26 -3.43
N VAL A 19 -5.77 21.59 -4.42
CA VAL A 19 -7.21 21.31 -4.37
C VAL A 19 -7.46 19.97 -5.03
N VAL A 20 -7.98 19.02 -4.27
CA VAL A 20 -8.23 17.66 -4.75
C VAL A 20 -9.67 17.22 -4.52
N PRO A 21 -10.25 16.40 -5.41
CA PRO A 21 -11.57 15.81 -5.19
C PRO A 21 -11.58 14.93 -3.94
N THR A 22 -12.69 14.94 -3.21
CA THR A 22 -12.86 14.08 -2.02
C THR A 22 -12.70 12.59 -2.34
N ALA A 23 -13.06 12.17 -3.55
CA ALA A 23 -12.89 10.79 -4.02
C ALA A 23 -11.42 10.33 -4.09
N HIS A 24 -10.47 11.27 -4.13
CA HIS A 24 -9.02 11.01 -4.17
C HIS A 24 -8.34 11.20 -2.81
N THR A 25 -9.14 11.46 -1.77
CA THR A 25 -8.67 11.79 -0.42
C THR A 25 -9.06 10.68 0.55
N PHE A 26 -8.10 10.18 1.30
CA PHE A 26 -8.27 9.10 2.28
C PHE A 26 -7.78 9.55 3.64
N LEU A 27 -8.40 9.08 4.73
CA LEU A 27 -7.93 9.40 6.07
C LEU A 27 -6.59 8.71 6.34
N MET A 28 -5.65 9.46 6.92
CA MET A 28 -4.37 8.91 7.35
C MET A 28 -4.58 8.11 8.66
N PRO A 29 -4.04 6.88 8.75
CA PRO A 29 -4.07 6.12 10.01
C PRO A 29 -3.35 6.84 11.16
N GLU A 30 -3.85 6.66 12.38
CA GLU A 30 -3.18 7.19 13.58
C GLU A 30 -1.81 6.53 13.77
N GLY A 31 -0.77 7.34 13.94
CA GLY A 31 0.61 6.89 14.15
C GLY A 31 1.48 6.83 12.89
N MET A 32 0.92 7.07 11.70
CA MET A 32 1.69 7.15 10.46
C MET A 32 2.35 8.52 10.30
N SER A 33 3.63 8.55 9.93
CA SER A 33 4.35 9.79 9.60
C SER A 33 3.95 10.33 8.22
N PHE A 34 4.21 11.62 7.97
CA PHE A 34 3.91 12.22 6.66
C PHE A 34 4.81 11.65 5.56
N GLU A 35 6.04 11.26 5.91
CA GLU A 35 7.03 10.65 5.04
C GLU A 35 6.58 9.26 4.58
N GLU A 36 6.12 8.42 5.51
CA GLU A 36 5.53 7.11 5.18
C GLU A 36 4.26 7.29 4.34
N ALA A 37 3.40 8.21 4.75
CA ALA A 37 2.17 8.55 4.05
C ALA A 37 2.39 9.01 2.60
N ALA A 38 3.47 9.74 2.31
CA ALA A 38 3.78 10.19 0.96
C ALA A 38 4.27 9.04 0.05
N ALA A 39 4.94 8.04 0.61
CA ALA A 39 5.49 6.90 -0.14
C ALA A 39 4.47 5.78 -0.40
N LEU A 40 3.42 5.67 0.42
CA LEU A 40 2.51 4.53 0.40
C LEU A 40 1.49 4.49 -0.77
N PRO A 41 0.80 5.57 -1.18
CA PRO A 41 -0.39 5.48 -2.02
C PRO A 41 -0.15 4.81 -3.38
N VAL A 42 0.91 5.22 -4.08
CA VAL A 42 1.21 4.69 -5.42
C VAL A 42 1.72 3.25 -5.32
N ASN A 43 2.57 2.96 -4.34
CA ASN A 43 3.21 1.66 -4.17
C ASN A 43 2.18 0.60 -3.75
N TYR A 44 1.34 0.93 -2.76
CA TYR A 44 0.35 0.02 -2.23
C TYR A 44 -0.70 -0.35 -3.28
N ILE A 45 -1.22 0.64 -4.02
CA ILE A 45 -2.22 0.38 -5.07
C ILE A 45 -1.63 -0.47 -6.18
N THR A 46 -0.40 -0.16 -6.61
CA THR A 46 0.28 -0.95 -7.65
C THR A 46 0.47 -2.40 -7.21
N ALA A 47 0.95 -2.61 -5.97
CA ALA A 47 1.13 -3.94 -5.42
C ALA A 47 -0.20 -4.70 -5.26
N TYR A 48 -1.24 -4.03 -4.76
CA TYR A 48 -2.57 -4.63 -4.60
C TYR A 48 -3.14 -5.08 -5.96
N MET A 49 -3.09 -4.21 -6.97
CA MET A 49 -3.55 -4.56 -8.32
C MET A 49 -2.75 -5.74 -8.88
N MET A 50 -1.42 -5.73 -8.72
CA MET A 50 -0.57 -6.81 -9.23
C MET A 50 -0.84 -8.16 -8.56
N LEU A 51 -1.09 -8.19 -7.26
CA LEU A 51 -1.31 -9.43 -6.53
C LEU A 51 -2.74 -9.95 -6.70
N PHE A 52 -3.75 -9.08 -6.59
CA PHE A 52 -5.14 -9.51 -6.52
C PHE A 52 -5.88 -9.40 -7.87
N ASP A 53 -5.72 -8.29 -8.58
CA ASP A 53 -6.47 -8.06 -9.83
C ASP A 53 -5.82 -8.78 -11.01
N PHE A 54 -4.49 -8.74 -11.12
CA PHE A 54 -3.75 -9.39 -12.20
C PHE A 54 -3.26 -10.78 -11.81
N GLY A 55 -2.60 -10.90 -10.65
CA GLY A 55 -2.00 -12.13 -10.15
C GLY A 55 -3.00 -13.14 -9.58
N HIS A 56 -4.24 -12.73 -9.31
CA HIS A 56 -5.30 -13.56 -8.73
C HIS A 56 -4.82 -14.40 -7.54
N LEU A 57 -4.01 -13.80 -6.66
CA LEU A 57 -3.37 -14.50 -5.57
C LEU A 57 -4.40 -15.13 -4.63
N ARG A 58 -4.23 -16.44 -4.37
CA ARG A 58 -5.07 -17.22 -3.45
C ARG A 58 -4.28 -17.63 -2.21
N PRO A 59 -4.97 -17.94 -1.10
CA PRO A 59 -4.34 -18.58 0.04
C PRO A 59 -3.56 -19.83 -0.40
N ASN A 60 -2.35 -20.02 0.14
CA ASN A 60 -1.41 -21.11 -0.19
C ASN A 60 -0.75 -21.05 -1.58
N GLN A 61 -0.69 -19.87 -2.21
CA GLN A 61 0.12 -19.64 -3.41
C GLN A 61 1.36 -18.81 -3.10
N SER A 62 2.49 -19.20 -3.69
CA SER A 62 3.76 -18.49 -3.56
C SER A 62 3.91 -17.45 -4.68
N VAL A 63 4.40 -16.27 -4.32
CA VAL A 63 4.72 -15.18 -5.26
C VAL A 63 6.21 -14.86 -5.16
N LEU A 64 6.85 -14.68 -6.31
CA LEU A 64 8.22 -14.16 -6.37
C LEU A 64 8.15 -12.65 -6.49
N ILE A 65 8.64 -11.95 -5.45
CA ILE A 65 8.80 -10.49 -5.47
C ILE A 65 10.22 -10.19 -5.92
N HIS A 66 10.36 -9.56 -7.09
CA HIS A 66 11.65 -9.08 -7.57
C HIS A 66 11.80 -7.59 -7.21
N MET A 67 12.98 -7.18 -6.73
CA MET A 67 13.28 -5.81 -6.26
C MET A 67 12.64 -5.42 -4.90
N ALA A 68 12.60 -6.34 -3.93
CA ALA A 68 12.12 -6.12 -2.54
C ALA A 68 12.73 -4.92 -1.77
N ALA A 69 13.83 -4.34 -2.27
CA ALA A 69 14.50 -3.16 -1.70
C ALA A 69 14.28 -1.86 -2.52
N GLY A 70 13.59 -1.95 -3.65
CA GLY A 70 13.18 -0.83 -4.48
C GLY A 70 11.86 -0.23 -4.00
N GLN A 71 11.57 0.99 -4.45
CA GLN A 71 10.41 1.82 -4.05
C GLN A 71 9.04 1.26 -4.48
N CYS A 72 8.83 -0.06 -4.49
CA CYS A 72 7.56 -0.70 -4.86
C CYS A 72 7.00 -1.62 -3.76
N ASP A 73 7.75 -1.95 -2.71
CA ASP A 73 7.39 -3.06 -1.83
C ASP A 73 7.05 -2.62 -0.41
N CYS A 74 5.75 -2.54 -0.14
CA CYS A 74 5.18 -2.64 1.21
C CYS A 74 4.05 -3.67 1.18
N VAL A 75 4.37 -4.93 0.88
CA VAL A 75 3.47 -6.06 1.18
C VAL A 75 4.26 -7.13 1.92
N TYR A 76 4.08 -7.17 3.24
CA TYR A 76 4.57 -8.26 4.08
C TYR A 76 3.50 -9.36 4.10
N VAL A 77 3.67 -10.39 3.28
CA VAL A 77 2.86 -11.62 3.38
C VAL A 77 3.48 -12.50 4.46
N ARG A 78 2.83 -12.55 5.63
CA ARG A 78 3.14 -13.55 6.67
C ARG A 78 2.39 -14.84 6.34
N GLU A 79 3.11 -15.86 5.85
CA GLU A 79 2.60 -17.22 5.91
C GLU A 79 2.42 -17.63 7.38
N LYS A 80 1.21 -18.00 7.78
CA LYS A 80 1.04 -18.88 8.94
C LYS A 80 1.50 -20.26 8.50
N LYS A 81 2.69 -20.67 8.95
CA LYS A 81 3.03 -22.10 9.01
C LYS A 81 1.99 -22.74 9.92
N SER A 82 1.11 -23.54 9.32
CA SER A 82 0.19 -24.42 10.02
C SER A 82 0.97 -25.20 11.07
N GLU A 83 0.64 -24.95 12.35
CA GLU A 83 1.04 -25.81 13.46
C GLU A 83 0.40 -27.18 13.19
N ARG A 84 1.20 -28.11 12.66
CA ARG A 84 0.86 -29.52 12.74
C ARG A 84 1.04 -29.92 14.20
N GLU A 85 -0.07 -30.33 14.79
CA GLU A 85 -0.09 -31.31 15.87
C GLU A 85 0.88 -32.48 15.60
N GLN A 86 1.35 -33.07 16.70
CA GLN A 86 2.21 -34.25 16.88
C GLN A 86 3.71 -33.92 17.03
N VAL A 87 4.20 -33.83 18.26
CA VAL A 87 4.47 -34.98 19.17
C VAL A 87 4.18 -34.57 20.62
#